data_AF-A0A6I9NQ81-F1
#
_entry.id   AF-A0A6I9NQ81-F1
#
_cell.length_a   1.000
_cell.length_b   1.000
_cell.length_c   1.000
_cell.angle_alpha   90.00
_cell.angle_beta   90.00
_cell.angle_gamma   90.00
#
_symmetry.space_group_name_H-M   'P 1'
#
loop_
_entity.id
_entity.type
_entity.pdbx_description
1 polymer ?
#
loop_
_entity_poly.entity_id
_entity_poly.type
_entity_poly.pdbx_seq_one_letter_code
_entity_poly.pdbx_strand_id
1 'polypeptide(L)'
;VSGGELFDRILDKGVYTEKDASMVIKQVLQAVSYLHENSIVHRDLKPENLLYYNTDENAKIMVSDFGLSKTLEHGVMSTACGTPGYVAPEVLAQRPYSKTVDCWSIGVITYILLCGYPPFFEDNETRLFSKIMRAEYAFHSPFWDDISES
;
A
#
# COMPACT_ATOMS: atom_id res chain seq x y z
N VAL A 1 15.72 -9.97 -7.77
CA VAL A 1 15.22 -8.59 -7.65
C VAL A 1 16.38 -7.76 -7.18
N SER A 2 16.82 -6.78 -7.97
CA SER A 2 18.02 -5.97 -7.68
C SER A 2 17.83 -4.47 -7.96
N GLY A 3 16.60 -4.03 -8.29
CA GLY A 3 16.30 -2.66 -8.67
C GLY A 3 16.09 -1.68 -7.52
N GLY A 4 16.14 -2.17 -6.27
CA GLY A 4 15.87 -1.37 -5.08
C GLY A 4 14.38 -1.21 -4.77
N GLU A 5 14.11 -0.47 -3.71
CA GLU A 5 12.76 -0.18 -3.23
C GLU A 5 12.06 0.88 -4.07
N LEU A 6 10.72 0.89 -4.02
CA LEU A 6 9.90 1.83 -4.78
C LEU A 6 10.27 3.29 -4.49
N PHE A 7 10.41 3.66 -3.22
CA PHE A 7 10.65 5.06 -2.85
C PHE A 7 12.06 5.54 -3.17
N ASP A 8 13.07 4.71 -3.03
CA ASP A 8 14.44 5.06 -3.42
C ASP A 8 14.50 5.48 -4.90
N ARG A 9 13.81 4.73 -5.76
CA ARG A 9 13.73 5.00 -7.19
C ARG A 9 12.95 6.27 -7.53
N ILE A 10 11.96 6.63 -6.73
CA ILE A 10 11.22 7.89 -6.87
C ILE A 10 12.13 9.07 -6.51
N LEU A 11 12.88 8.95 -5.42
CA LEU A 11 13.84 9.97 -4.97
C LEU A 11 14.95 10.18 -6.01
N ASP A 12 15.46 9.11 -6.63
CA ASP A 12 16.53 9.17 -7.64
C ASP A 12 16.07 9.79 -8.98
N LYS A 13 14.79 9.67 -9.34
CA LYS A 13 14.26 10.15 -10.64
C LYS A 13 14.21 11.68 -10.74
N GLY A 14 14.20 12.39 -9.61
CA GLY A 14 14.16 13.86 -9.51
C GLY A 14 12.80 14.48 -9.87
N VAL A 15 12.17 14.07 -10.98
CA VAL A 15 10.80 14.47 -11.36
C VAL A 15 9.88 13.25 -11.33
N TYR A 16 8.80 13.36 -10.57
CA TYR A 16 7.79 12.31 -10.42
C TYR A 16 6.39 12.92 -10.59
N THR A 17 5.56 12.30 -11.42
CA THR A 17 4.24 12.81 -11.82
C THR A 17 3.11 11.87 -11.42
N GLU A 18 1.86 12.35 -11.42
CA GLU A 18 0.68 11.49 -11.25
C GLU A 18 0.63 10.34 -12.26
N LYS A 19 1.14 10.58 -13.48
CA LYS A 19 1.25 9.53 -14.51
C LYS A 19 2.20 8.42 -14.07
N ASP A 20 3.33 8.77 -13.45
CA ASP A 20 4.26 7.79 -12.89
C ASP A 20 3.62 6.99 -11.77
N ALA A 21 2.94 7.67 -10.84
CA ALA A 21 2.18 7.03 -9.76
C ALA A 21 1.12 6.05 -10.30
N SER A 22 0.35 6.47 -11.30
CA SER A 22 -0.65 5.62 -11.96
C SER A 22 -0.03 4.37 -12.60
N MET A 23 1.14 4.50 -13.25
CA MET A 23 1.85 3.37 -13.85
C MET A 23 2.36 2.36 -12.79
N VAL A 24 2.82 2.84 -11.64
CA VAL A 24 3.22 1.99 -10.50
C VAL A 24 2.00 1.28 -9.93
N ILE A 25 0.96 2.03 -9.56
CA ILE A 25 -0.25 1.48 -8.94
C ILE A 25 -0.96 0.49 -9.85
N LYS A 26 -0.98 0.72 -11.16
CA LYS A 26 -1.50 -0.26 -12.13
C LYS A 26 -0.80 -1.61 -12.03
N GLN A 27 0.54 -1.63 -11.93
CA GLN A 27 1.30 -2.87 -11.81
C GLN A 27 1.05 -3.56 -10.46
N VAL A 28 0.96 -2.79 -9.37
CA VAL A 28 0.63 -3.31 -8.03
C VAL A 28 -0.77 -3.95 -8.04
N LEU A 29 -1.76 -3.26 -8.60
CA LEU A 29 -3.12 -3.78 -8.74
C LEU A 29 -3.17 -5.06 -9.58
N GLN A 30 -2.41 -5.14 -10.67
CA GLN A 30 -2.31 -6.36 -11.49
C GLN A 30 -1.71 -7.53 -10.69
N ALA A 31 -0.63 -7.29 -9.95
CA ALA A 31 -0.02 -8.32 -9.11
C ALA A 31 -0.97 -8.80 -8.01
N VAL A 32 -1.65 -7.87 -7.33
CA VAL A 32 -2.59 -8.19 -6.25
C VAL A 32 -3.86 -8.87 -6.77
N SER A 33 -4.38 -8.45 -7.94
CA SER A 33 -5.48 -9.16 -8.62
C SER A 33 -5.13 -10.63 -8.87
N TYR A 34 -3.91 -10.90 -9.37
CA TYR A 34 -3.43 -12.26 -9.57
C TYR A 34 -3.37 -13.05 -8.25
N LEU A 35 -2.87 -12.47 -7.17
CA LEU A 35 -2.87 -13.13 -5.85
C LEU A 35 -4.30 -13.46 -5.40
N HIS A 36 -5.19 -12.48 -5.53
CA HIS A 36 -6.60 -12.59 -5.13
C HIS A 36 -7.33 -13.64 -5.96
N GLU A 37 -7.10 -13.74 -7.27
CA GLU A 37 -7.64 -14.81 -8.13
C GLU A 37 -7.18 -16.20 -7.68
N ASN A 38 -5.97 -16.30 -7.16
CA ASN A 38 -5.41 -17.53 -6.57
C ASN A 38 -5.76 -17.71 -5.09
N SER A 39 -6.72 -16.95 -4.56
CA SER A 39 -7.16 -17.00 -3.16
C SER A 39 -6.06 -16.72 -2.13
N ILE A 40 -5.03 -15.96 -2.52
CA ILE A 40 -3.95 -15.49 -1.65
C ILE A 40 -4.22 -14.04 -1.25
N VAL A 41 -4.11 -13.73 0.04
CA VAL A 41 -4.11 -12.34 0.55
C VAL A 41 -2.71 -12.02 1.05
N HIS A 42 -2.16 -10.87 0.67
CA HIS A 42 -0.79 -10.48 1.00
C HIS A 42 -0.64 -10.07 2.46
N ARG A 43 -1.54 -9.19 2.95
CA ARG A 43 -1.66 -8.71 4.35
C ARG A 43 -0.54 -7.81 4.88
N ASP A 44 0.55 -7.63 4.15
CA ASP A 44 1.60 -6.67 4.49
C ASP A 44 2.07 -5.86 3.27
N LEU A 45 1.12 -5.37 2.46
CA LEU A 45 1.49 -4.47 1.37
C LEU A 45 1.95 -3.14 1.95
N LYS A 46 3.18 -2.78 1.62
CA LYS A 46 3.84 -1.55 2.00
C LYS A 46 4.96 -1.24 0.99
N PRO A 47 5.44 0.00 0.91
CA PRO A 47 6.46 0.41 -0.05
C PRO A 47 7.73 -0.46 -0.04
N GLU A 48 8.17 -0.89 1.14
CA GLU A 48 9.34 -1.76 1.33
C GLU A 48 9.17 -3.14 0.68
N ASN A 49 7.92 -3.56 0.48
CA ASN A 49 7.53 -4.81 -0.18
C ASN A 49 7.22 -4.63 -1.67
N LEU A 50 7.48 -3.43 -2.23
CA LEU A 50 7.35 -3.12 -3.65
C LEU A 50 8.73 -2.82 -4.22
N LEU A 51 9.26 -3.78 -4.99
CA LEU A 51 10.63 -3.73 -5.46
C LEU A 51 10.69 -3.68 -6.98
N TYR A 52 11.64 -2.91 -7.51
CA TYR A 52 11.92 -2.96 -8.95
C TYR A 52 12.70 -4.22 -9.30
N TYR A 53 12.29 -4.89 -10.38
CA TYR A 53 12.92 -6.15 -10.81
C TYR A 53 14.43 -6.01 -11.01
N ASN A 54 14.85 -4.94 -11.67
CA ASN A 54 16.23 -4.56 -11.95
C ASN A 54 16.38 -3.02 -11.98
N THR A 55 17.56 -2.51 -12.30
CA THR A 55 17.88 -1.06 -12.27
C THR A 55 17.46 -0.31 -13.54
N ASP A 56 16.91 -0.99 -14.55
CA ASP A 56 16.53 -0.36 -15.81
C ASP A 56 15.44 0.69 -15.57
N GLU A 57 15.43 1.79 -16.32
CA GLU A 57 14.46 2.88 -16.14
C GLU A 57 12.99 2.38 -16.21
N ASN A 58 12.72 1.42 -17.09
CA ASN A 58 11.39 0.83 -17.30
C ASN A 58 11.19 -0.51 -16.56
N ALA A 59 11.97 -0.76 -15.51
CA ALA A 59 11.85 -1.96 -14.71
C ALA A 59 10.43 -2.14 -14.16
N LYS A 60 9.93 -3.38 -14.19
CA LYS A 60 8.63 -3.72 -13.61
C LYS A 60 8.67 -3.73 -12.09
N ILE A 61 7.54 -3.41 -11.46
CA ILE A 61 7.32 -3.56 -10.03
C ILE A 61 7.02 -5.02 -9.70
N MET A 62 7.60 -5.50 -8.60
CA MET A 62 7.40 -6.83 -8.05
C MET A 62 6.91 -6.69 -6.61
N VAL A 63 5.82 -7.38 -6.29
CA VAL A 63 5.37 -7.55 -4.90
C VAL A 63 6.24 -8.65 -4.26
N SER A 64 6.81 -8.36 -3.10
CA SER A 64 7.68 -9.26 -2.34
C SER A 64 7.20 -9.46 -0.90
N ASP A 65 7.88 -10.35 -0.18
CA ASP A 65 7.60 -10.71 1.22
C ASP A 65 6.20 -11.25 1.50
N PHE A 66 6.04 -12.53 1.17
CA PHE A 66 4.85 -13.30 1.44
C PHE A 66 4.86 -13.94 2.85
N GLY A 67 5.73 -13.51 3.76
CA GLY A 67 5.87 -14.09 5.10
C GLY A 67 4.60 -13.99 5.94
N LEU A 68 3.79 -12.96 5.70
CA LEU A 68 2.46 -12.79 6.30
C LEU A 68 1.32 -13.16 5.34
N SER A 69 1.58 -13.71 4.16
CA SER A 69 0.51 -14.10 3.24
C SER A 69 -0.32 -15.28 3.77
N LYS A 70 -1.56 -15.41 3.31
CA LYS A 70 -2.42 -16.55 3.69
C LYS A 70 -3.40 -16.92 2.58
N THR A 71 -3.59 -18.22 2.41
CA THR A 71 -4.62 -18.78 1.54
C THR A 71 -5.98 -18.73 2.23
N LEU A 72 -7.01 -18.30 1.51
CA LEU A 72 -8.40 -18.29 1.96
C LEU A 72 -9.01 -19.70 1.90
N GLU A 73 -8.52 -20.66 2.70
CA GLU A 73 -9.12 -22.00 2.74
C GLU A 73 -10.53 -22.00 3.35
N HIS A 74 -10.88 -20.97 4.14
CA HIS A 74 -12.21 -20.82 4.79
C HIS A 74 -12.82 -19.42 4.67
N GLY A 75 -12.40 -18.62 3.68
CA GLY A 75 -13.04 -17.35 3.32
C GLY A 75 -12.89 -16.17 4.29
N VAL A 76 -12.38 -16.39 5.51
CA VAL A 76 -12.27 -15.37 6.56
C VAL A 76 -10.99 -15.53 7.37
N MET A 77 -10.33 -14.41 7.67
CA MET A 77 -9.15 -14.33 8.54
C MET A 77 -9.42 -13.43 9.76
N SER A 78 -8.71 -13.63 10.87
CA SER A 78 -8.95 -12.90 12.13
C SER A 78 -7.68 -12.50 12.89
N THR A 79 -6.49 -12.82 12.37
CA THR A 79 -5.21 -12.49 13.03
C THR A 79 -4.83 -11.04 12.75
N ALA A 80 -4.54 -10.26 13.79
CA ALA A 80 -3.94 -8.94 13.65
C ALA A 80 -2.46 -9.08 13.24
N CYS A 81 -2.11 -8.57 12.06
CA CYS A 81 -0.76 -8.57 11.50
C CYS A 81 -0.60 -7.44 10.47
N GLY A 82 0.64 -7.13 10.10
CA GLY A 82 0.98 -6.09 9.15
C GLY A 82 1.56 -4.83 9.81
N THR A 83 2.00 -3.90 8.97
CA THR A 83 2.62 -2.64 9.42
C THR A 83 1.55 -1.57 9.71
N PRO A 84 1.44 -1.01 10.93
CA PRO A 84 0.25 -0.28 11.38
C PRO A 84 -0.29 0.81 10.45
N GLY A 85 0.56 1.62 9.83
CA GLY A 85 0.13 2.69 8.92
C GLY A 85 -0.56 2.20 7.63
N TYR A 86 -0.41 0.92 7.27
CA TYR A 86 -0.95 0.30 6.06
C TYR A 86 -2.03 -0.74 6.36
N VAL A 87 -2.32 -1.00 7.64
CA VAL A 87 -3.27 -2.03 8.07
C VAL A 87 -4.70 -1.51 8.00
N ALA A 88 -5.61 -2.34 7.47
CA ALA A 88 -7.02 -2.01 7.34
C ALA A 88 -7.74 -1.95 8.71
N PRO A 89 -8.80 -1.12 8.85
CA PRO A 89 -9.57 -0.99 10.09
C PRO A 89 -10.10 -2.32 10.62
N GLU A 90 -10.59 -3.20 9.75
CA GLU A 90 -11.12 -4.51 10.14
C GLU A 90 -10.06 -5.44 10.75
N VAL A 91 -8.79 -5.31 10.34
CA VAL A 91 -7.67 -6.08 10.90
C VAL A 91 -7.32 -5.55 12.30
N LEU A 92 -7.26 -4.23 12.48
CA LEU A 92 -7.04 -3.62 13.80
C LEU A 92 -8.19 -3.92 14.78
N ALA A 93 -9.42 -3.98 14.27
CA ALA A 93 -10.61 -4.36 15.01
C ALA A 93 -10.69 -5.85 15.36
N GLN A 94 -9.70 -6.66 14.92
CA GLN A 94 -9.70 -8.12 15.04
C GLN A 94 -10.97 -8.77 14.49
N ARG A 95 -11.56 -8.16 13.46
CA ARG A 95 -12.75 -8.69 12.80
C ARG A 95 -12.34 -9.67 11.69
N PRO A 96 -13.22 -10.63 11.36
CA PRO A 96 -13.24 -11.28 10.06
C PRO A 96 -12.89 -10.35 8.90
N TYR A 97 -11.81 -10.65 8.18
CA TYR A 97 -11.37 -9.90 6.99
C TYR A 97 -11.07 -10.81 5.80
N SER A 98 -11.00 -10.20 4.62
CA SER A 98 -10.82 -10.88 3.33
C SER A 98 -9.73 -10.18 2.49
N LYS A 99 -9.78 -10.36 1.16
CA LYS A 99 -8.91 -9.74 0.16
C LYS A 99 -8.88 -8.21 0.22
N THR A 100 -9.95 -7.58 0.73
CA THR A 100 -10.11 -6.12 0.80
C THR A 100 -9.04 -5.39 1.60
N VAL A 101 -8.37 -6.08 2.52
CA VAL A 101 -7.29 -5.48 3.33
C VAL A 101 -6.10 -5.05 2.47
N ASP A 102 -5.81 -5.78 1.40
CA ASP A 102 -4.75 -5.41 0.46
C ASP A 102 -5.15 -4.14 -0.33
N CYS A 103 -6.44 -3.98 -0.66
CA CYS A 103 -6.94 -2.77 -1.32
C CYS A 103 -6.81 -1.52 -0.44
N TRP A 104 -7.01 -1.65 0.88
CA TRP A 104 -6.76 -0.57 1.82
C TRP A 104 -5.29 -0.15 1.78
N SER A 105 -4.37 -1.11 1.89
CA SER A 105 -2.93 -0.84 1.84
C SER A 105 -2.51 -0.18 0.53
N ILE A 106 -3.07 -0.60 -0.61
CA ILE A 106 -2.84 0.05 -1.92
C ILE A 106 -3.33 1.51 -1.90
N GLY A 107 -4.46 1.81 -1.26
CA GLY A 107 -4.94 3.17 -1.08
C GLY A 107 -3.97 4.04 -0.27
N VAL A 108 -3.43 3.50 0.82
CA VAL A 108 -2.39 4.17 1.62
C VAL A 108 -1.13 4.42 0.79
N ILE A 109 -0.65 3.43 0.04
CA ILE A 109 0.51 3.57 -0.85
C ILE A 109 0.25 4.63 -1.92
N THR A 110 -0.93 4.61 -2.56
CA THR A 110 -1.32 5.58 -3.59
C THR A 110 -1.31 6.99 -3.05
N TYR A 111 -1.86 7.20 -1.84
CA TYR A 111 -1.83 8.50 -1.18
C TYR A 111 -0.40 9.02 -1.02
N ILE A 112 0.52 8.19 -0.52
CA ILE A 112 1.92 8.58 -0.33
C ILE A 112 2.60 8.86 -1.68
N LEU A 113 2.31 8.07 -2.72
CA LEU A 113 2.89 8.29 -4.06
C LEU A 113 2.47 9.63 -4.66
N LEU A 114 1.30 10.17 -4.30
CA LEU A 114 0.79 11.43 -4.85
C LEU A 114 1.32 12.65 -4.08
N CYS A 115 1.40 12.59 -2.75
CA CYS A 115 1.71 13.78 -1.94
C CYS A 115 2.95 13.66 -1.06
N GLY A 116 3.59 12.49 -1.00
CA GLY A 116 4.85 12.26 -0.29
C GLY A 116 4.75 12.07 1.23
N TYR A 117 3.55 11.97 1.80
CA TYR A 117 3.35 11.70 3.23
C TYR A 117 2.18 10.71 3.48
N PRO A 118 2.17 9.96 4.60
CA PRO A 118 1.12 8.98 4.87
C PRO A 118 -0.21 9.63 5.27
N PRO A 119 -1.36 9.04 4.86
CA PRO A 119 -2.69 9.55 5.23
C PRO A 119 -2.99 9.46 6.72
N PHE A 120 -2.34 8.51 7.42
CA PHE A 120 -2.47 8.31 8.85
C PHE A 120 -1.09 8.42 9.51
N PHE A 121 -0.92 9.46 10.34
CA PHE A 121 0.28 9.69 11.12
C PHE A 121 -0.07 10.33 12.46
N GLU A 122 0.50 9.79 13.53
CA GLU A 122 0.37 10.27 14.91
C GLU A 122 1.60 9.85 15.72
N ASP A 123 1.96 10.64 16.73
CA ASP A 123 3.09 10.31 17.64
C ASP A 123 2.77 9.16 18.60
N ASN A 124 1.50 8.78 18.69
CA ASN A 124 1.01 7.76 19.61
C ASN A 124 0.21 6.69 18.88
N GLU A 125 0.56 5.43 19.08
CA GLU A 125 -0.10 4.29 18.41
C GLU A 125 -1.61 4.23 18.67
N THR A 126 -2.07 4.52 19.89
CA THR A 126 -3.51 4.54 20.20
C THR A 126 -4.25 5.59 19.37
N ARG A 127 -3.63 6.77 19.15
CA ARG A 127 -4.20 7.81 18.30
C ARG A 127 -4.15 7.41 16.83
N LEU A 128 -3.04 6.85 16.37
CA LEU A 128 -2.89 6.32 15.01
C LEU A 128 -4.00 5.29 14.72
N PHE A 129 -4.18 4.32 15.61
CA PHE A 129 -5.19 3.28 15.45
C PHE A 129 -6.60 3.88 15.47
N SER A 130 -6.86 4.86 16.34
CA SER A 130 -8.15 5.57 16.35
C SER A 130 -8.43 6.28 15.01
N LYS A 131 -7.43 6.92 14.39
CA LYS A 131 -7.56 7.56 13.08
C LYS A 131 -7.85 6.53 11.99
N ILE A 132 -7.07 5.46 11.93
CA ILE A 132 -7.25 4.36 10.97
C ILE A 132 -8.65 3.76 11.12
N MET A 133 -9.05 3.43 12.35
CA MET A 133 -10.35 2.84 12.67
C MET A 133 -11.54 3.71 12.25
N ARG A 134 -11.37 5.02 12.19
CA ARG A 134 -12.38 5.99 11.76
C ARG A 134 -12.25 6.39 10.29
N ALA A 135 -11.24 5.88 9.58
CA ALA A 135 -10.83 6.34 8.26
C ALA A 135 -10.66 7.86 8.21
N GLU A 136 -10.05 8.44 9.25
CA GLU A 136 -9.85 9.88 9.39
C GLU A 136 -8.55 10.30 8.70
N TYR A 137 -8.66 10.64 7.42
CA TYR A 137 -7.62 11.24 6.57
C TYR A 137 -8.15 12.50 5.89
N ALA A 138 -7.27 13.34 5.36
CA ALA A 138 -7.65 14.52 4.59
C ALA A 138 -6.63 14.80 3.48
N PHE A 139 -7.01 15.52 2.44
CA PHE A 139 -6.11 16.00 1.39
C PHE A 139 -5.65 17.41 1.75
N HIS A 140 -4.45 17.52 2.32
CA HIS A 140 -3.98 18.78 2.90
C HIS A 140 -3.36 19.69 1.85
N SER A 141 -3.82 20.94 1.80
CA SER A 141 -3.10 22.02 1.12
C SER A 141 -1.75 22.30 1.80
N PRO A 142 -0.70 22.66 1.05
CA PRO A 142 -0.69 22.83 -0.40
C PRO A 142 -0.40 21.53 -1.18
N PHE A 143 -0.13 20.42 -0.50
CA PHE A 143 0.39 19.19 -1.10
C PHE A 143 -0.56 18.53 -2.10
N TRP A 144 -1.86 18.76 -1.94
CA TRP A 144 -2.91 18.20 -2.79
C TRP A 144 -3.53 19.21 -3.77
N ASP A 145 -3.10 20.48 -3.74
CA ASP A 145 -3.74 21.55 -4.52
C ASP A 145 -3.57 21.35 -6.03
N ASP A 146 -2.45 20.76 -6.46
CA ASP A 146 -2.12 20.49 -7.86
C ASP A 146 -2.43 19.04 -8.28
N ILE A 147 -2.96 18.20 -7.39
CA ILE A 147 -3.32 16.81 -7.69
C ILE A 147 -4.71 16.77 -8.33
N SER A 148 -4.86 16.01 -9.41
CA SER A 148 -6.13 15.90 -10.13
C SER A 148 -7.29 15.39 -9.26
N GLU A 149 -8.50 15.91 -9.50
CA GLU A 149 -9.73 15.40 -8.85
C GLU A 149 -10.24 14.10 -9.52
N SER A 150 -9.78 13.77 -10.74
CA SER A 150 -10.18 12.59 -11.56
C SER A 150 -9.24 12.34 -12.74
#